data_AF-D9PGV4-F1
#
_entry.id   AF-D9PGV4-F1
#
_cell.length_a   1.000
_cell.length_b   1.000
_cell.length_c   1.000
_cell.angle_alpha   90.00
_cell.angle_beta   90.00
_cell.angle_gamma   90.00
#
_symmetry.space_group_name_H-M   'P 1'
#
loop_
_entity.id
_entity.type
_entity.pdbx_description
1 polymer ?
#
loop_
_entity_poly.entity_id
_entity_poly.type
_entity_poly.pdbx_seq_one_letter_code
_entity_poly.pdbx_strand_id
1 'polypeptide(L)'
;MPGGQCDWFLRASELNLDRTTQIGTAYHASVELKGVPILYAPWMTFPLTRERKSGFLAPSFGSTGRSGSEFTLPYYWNIAPNRDATISPRLMQKRGLQL
;
A
#
# COMPACT_ATOMS: atom_id res chain seq x y z
N MET A 1 11.64 -30.13 14.82
CA MET A 1 11.58 -29.70 13.40
C MET A 1 12.03 -28.24 13.38
N PRO A 2 13.05 -27.83 12.61
CA PRO A 2 13.44 -26.43 12.58
C PRO A 2 12.32 -25.68 11.85
N GLY A 3 11.41 -25.10 12.64
CA GLY A 3 10.26 -24.37 12.15
C GLY A 3 10.76 -23.16 11.39
N GLY A 4 10.32 -23.03 10.13
CA GLY A 4 10.59 -21.86 9.31
C GLY A 4 10.26 -20.61 10.10
N GLN A 5 11.30 -19.86 10.47
CA GLN A 5 11.12 -18.52 11.01
C GLN A 5 10.56 -17.71 9.85
N CYS A 6 9.23 -17.55 9.81
CA CYS A 6 8.63 -16.50 9.01
C CYS A 6 9.18 -15.18 9.57
N ASP A 7 10.22 -14.66 8.92
CA ASP A 7 10.91 -13.46 9.38
C ASP A 7 9.98 -12.24 9.40
N TRP A 8 8.95 -12.26 8.55
CA TRP A 8 7.94 -11.22 8.47
C TRP A 8 6.50 -11.77 8.51
N PHE A 9 5.58 -10.97 9.05
CA PHE A 9 4.15 -11.23 9.10
C PHE A 9 3.38 -10.01 8.61
N LEU A 10 2.22 -10.22 7.99
CA LEU A 10 1.23 -9.18 7.77
C LEU A 10 0.07 -9.38 8.74
N ARG A 11 -0.19 -8.40 9.60
CA ARG A 11 -1.36 -8.37 10.49
C ARG A 11 -2.35 -7.35 9.98
N ALA A 12 -3.62 -7.58 10.25
CA ALA A 12 -4.68 -6.59 10.09
C ALA A 12 -5.68 -6.78 11.23
N SER A 13 -6.28 -5.69 11.70
CA SER A 13 -7.28 -5.74 12.76
C SER A 13 -8.65 -6.23 12.26
N GLU A 14 -8.99 -5.88 11.02
CA GLU A 14 -10.27 -6.18 10.40
C GLU A 14 -10.06 -6.48 8.92
N LEU A 15 -10.83 -7.43 8.40
CA LEU A 15 -10.85 -7.81 7.00
C LEU A 15 -12.29 -7.85 6.51
N ASN A 16 -12.61 -6.99 5.55
CA ASN A 16 -13.90 -6.96 4.86
C ASN A 16 -13.73 -7.57 3.45
N LEU A 17 -14.59 -8.51 3.09
CA LEU A 17 -14.55 -9.18 1.78
C LEU A 17 -15.86 -8.93 1.04
N ASP A 18 -15.85 -8.00 0.09
CA ASP A 18 -16.99 -7.72 -0.76
C ASP A 18 -16.96 -8.61 -2.00
N ARG A 19 -17.86 -9.59 -2.03
CA ARG A 19 -18.03 -10.51 -3.18
C ARG A 19 -18.82 -9.89 -4.34
N THR A 20 -19.45 -8.74 -4.15
CA THR A 20 -20.14 -8.02 -5.24
C THR A 20 -19.13 -7.29 -6.10
N THR A 21 -18.22 -6.54 -5.45
CA THR A 21 -17.15 -5.81 -6.15
C THR A 21 -15.88 -6.63 -6.37
N GLN A 22 -15.77 -7.80 -5.74
CA GLN A 22 -14.59 -8.67 -5.73
C GLN A 22 -13.36 -7.98 -5.12
N ILE A 23 -13.57 -7.20 -4.05
CA ILE A 23 -12.53 -6.44 -3.35
C ILE A 23 -12.47 -6.89 -1.89
N GLY A 24 -11.27 -7.19 -1.43
CA GLY A 24 -10.94 -7.34 -0.01
C GLY A 24 -10.34 -6.04 0.53
N THR A 25 -10.80 -5.59 1.69
CA THR A 25 -10.26 -4.43 2.41
C THR A 25 -9.74 -4.89 3.75
N ALA A 26 -8.46 -4.63 4.04
CA ALA A 26 -7.87 -4.87 5.36
C ALA A 26 -7.65 -3.53 6.08
N TYR A 27 -8.09 -3.41 7.32
CA TYR A 27 -7.97 -2.20 8.14
C TYR A 27 -6.92 -2.37 9.24
N HIS A 28 -6.18 -1.29 9.49
CA HIS A 28 -5.04 -1.25 10.41
C HIS A 28 -4.05 -2.38 10.11
N ALA A 29 -3.62 -2.47 8.86
CA ALA A 29 -2.68 -3.48 8.42
C ALA A 29 -1.24 -3.08 8.81
N SER A 30 -0.46 -4.02 9.35
CA SER A 30 0.95 -3.82 9.67
C SER A 30 1.81 -4.96 9.11
N VAL A 31 2.98 -4.63 8.59
CA VAL A 31 4.03 -5.60 8.31
C VAL A 31 4.96 -5.62 9.52
N GLU A 32 5.10 -6.77 10.14
CA GLU A 32 5.98 -7.00 11.28
C GLU A 32 7.18 -7.82 10.86
N LEU A 33 8.39 -7.36 11.21
CA LEU A 33 9.62 -8.14 11.07
C LEU A 33 10.05 -8.59 12.47
N LYS A 34 10.12 -9.91 12.71
CA LYS A 34 10.44 -10.50 14.02
C LYS A 34 9.61 -9.90 15.19
N GLY A 35 8.34 -9.60 14.93
CA GLY A 35 7.40 -9.01 15.90
C GLY A 35 7.47 -7.49 16.04
N VAL A 36 8.32 -6.79 15.28
CA VAL A 36 8.42 -5.32 15.26
C VAL A 36 7.70 -4.78 14.02
N PRO A 37 6.68 -3.90 14.16
CA PRO A 37 6.00 -3.31 13.01
C PRO A 37 6.93 -2.35 12.26
N ILE A 38 7.18 -2.62 10.99
CA ILE A 38 8.07 -1.82 10.10
C ILE A 38 7.30 -1.01 9.07
N LEU A 39 6.07 -1.40 8.73
CA LEU A 39 5.17 -0.66 7.83
C LEU A 39 3.75 -0.75 8.38
N TYR A 40 3.02 0.37 8.30
CA TYR A 40 1.62 0.45 8.71
C TYR A 40 0.78 1.09 7.61
N ALA A 41 -0.37 0.51 7.33
CA ALA A 41 -1.38 1.02 6.42
C ALA A 41 -2.74 1.07 7.14
N PRO A 42 -3.37 2.24 7.26
CA PRO A 42 -4.67 2.35 7.93
C PRO A 42 -5.78 1.58 7.20
N TRP A 43 -5.69 1.47 5.87
CA TRP A 43 -6.49 0.56 5.05
C TRP A 43 -5.69 0.12 3.82
N MET A 44 -5.87 -1.11 3.37
CA MET A 44 -5.36 -1.62 2.10
C MET A 44 -6.45 -2.39 1.38
N THR A 45 -6.46 -2.34 0.05
CA THR A 45 -7.40 -3.10 -0.78
C THR A 45 -6.65 -4.08 -1.66
N PHE A 46 -7.23 -5.26 -1.88
CA PHE A 46 -6.69 -6.28 -2.77
C PHE A 46 -7.82 -6.96 -3.55
N PRO A 47 -7.58 -7.37 -4.80
CA PRO A 47 -8.60 -8.04 -5.58
C PRO A 47 -8.81 -9.48 -5.07
N LEU A 48 -10.06 -9.93 -5.01
CA LEU A 48 -10.42 -11.32 -4.69
C LEU A 48 -10.32 -12.25 -5.92
N THR A 49 -10.24 -11.66 -7.11
CA THR A 49 -10.03 -12.34 -8.39
C THR A 49 -8.74 -11.86 -9.06
N ARG A 50 -8.40 -12.41 -10.24
CA ARG A 50 -7.25 -11.94 -11.04
C ARG A 50 -7.56 -10.70 -11.89
N GLU A 51 -8.68 -10.03 -11.67
CA GLU A 51 -9.03 -8.83 -12.41
C GLU A 51 -8.21 -7.62 -11.96
N ARG A 52 -7.81 -6.77 -12.91
CA ARG A 52 -7.18 -5.47 -12.59
C ARG A 52 -8.23 -4.55 -11.98
N LYS A 53 -7.91 -3.96 -10.82
CA LYS A 53 -8.76 -2.98 -10.13
C LYS A 53 -7.94 -1.75 -9.75
N SER A 54 -8.59 -0.59 -9.73
CA SER A 54 -8.02 0.64 -9.21
C SER A 54 -7.79 0.53 -7.70
N GLY A 55 -6.75 1.17 -7.18
CA GLY A 55 -6.42 1.11 -5.75
C GLY A 55 -5.14 1.85 -5.39
N PHE A 56 -4.95 2.05 -4.09
CA PHE A 56 -3.69 2.56 -3.56
C PHE A 56 -2.60 1.50 -3.68
N LEU A 57 -1.43 1.93 -4.14
CA LEU A 57 -0.21 1.13 -4.11
C LEU A 57 0.54 1.36 -2.79
N ALA A 58 1.55 0.53 -2.53
CA ALA A 58 2.38 0.68 -1.35
C ALA A 58 3.01 2.09 -1.31
N PRO A 59 2.87 2.83 -0.19
CA PRO A 59 3.53 4.12 -0.05
C PRO A 59 5.04 3.95 0.06
N SER A 60 5.79 5.01 -0.25
CA SER A 60 7.23 5.06 -0.05
C SER A 60 7.63 6.28 0.78
N PHE A 61 8.61 6.09 1.67
CA PHE A 61 9.22 7.15 2.46
C PHE A 61 10.70 7.28 2.09
N GLY A 62 11.21 8.50 2.07
CA GLY A 62 12.62 8.78 1.77
C GLY A 62 13.09 10.10 2.36
N SER A 63 14.38 10.39 2.20
CA SER A 63 14.94 11.69 2.57
C SER A 63 16.12 12.03 1.66
N THR A 64 16.17 13.28 1.17
CA THR A 64 17.28 13.77 0.36
C THR A 64 17.73 15.15 0.83
N GLY A 65 19.02 15.49 0.64
CA GLY A 65 19.55 16.80 1.07
C GLY A 65 18.79 17.99 0.45
N ARG A 66 18.35 17.85 -0.81
CA ARG A 66 17.63 18.90 -1.56
C ARG A 66 16.15 19.02 -1.17
N SER A 67 15.50 17.92 -0.81
CA SER A 67 14.04 17.90 -0.60
C SER A 67 13.60 17.73 0.86
N GLY A 68 14.53 17.37 1.75
CA GLY A 68 14.20 16.92 3.11
C GLY A 68 13.50 15.56 3.08
N SER A 69 12.66 15.31 4.08
CA SER A 69 11.83 14.10 4.16
C SER A 69 10.79 14.09 3.03
N GLU A 70 10.55 12.92 2.46
CA GLU A 70 9.67 12.71 1.31
C GLU A 70 8.69 11.55 1.59
N PHE A 71 7.44 11.72 1.19
CA PHE A 71 6.39 10.70 1.25
C PHE A 71 5.67 10.62 -0.10
N THR A 72 5.47 9.42 -0.63
CA THR A 72 4.77 9.19 -1.89
C THR A 72 3.67 8.16 -1.68
N LEU A 73 2.47 8.44 -2.18
CA LEU A 73 1.31 7.54 -2.09
C LEU A 73 0.69 7.33 -3.48
N PRO A 74 1.16 6.35 -4.27
CA PRO A 74 0.65 6.14 -5.61
C PRO A 74 -0.77 5.56 -5.61
N TYR A 75 -1.59 5.99 -6.57
CA TYR A 75 -2.91 5.47 -6.86
C TYR A 75 -2.96 4.95 -8.29
N TYR A 76 -3.18 3.64 -8.43
CA TYR A 76 -3.42 3.00 -9.73
C TYR A 76 -4.90 3.16 -10.11
N TRP A 77 -5.15 3.59 -11.32
CA TRP A 77 -6.48 3.79 -11.88
C TRP A 77 -6.63 2.95 -13.15
N ASN A 78 -7.40 1.86 -13.06
CA ASN A 78 -7.81 1.08 -14.22
C ASN A 78 -9.07 1.72 -14.84
N ILE A 79 -8.92 2.37 -16.01
CA ILE A 79 -9.99 3.14 -16.67
C ILE A 79 -10.78 2.23 -17.63
N ALA A 80 -10.08 1.39 -18.38
CA ALA A 80 -10.63 0.42 -19.33
C ALA A 80 -9.67 -0.77 -19.49
N PRO A 81 -10.08 -1.91 -20.08
CA PRO A 81 -9.22 -3.09 -20.25
C PRO A 81 -7.86 -2.82 -20.92
N ASN A 82 -7.78 -1.76 -21.73
CA ASN A 82 -6.60 -1.30 -22.45
C ASN A 82 -6.13 0.11 -22.04
N ARG A 83 -6.63 0.67 -20.93
CA ARG A 83 -6.30 2.04 -20.50
C ARG A 83 -6.20 2.14 -18.99
N ASP A 84 -5.04 2.55 -18.50
CA ASP A 84 -4.81 2.85 -17.10
C ASP A 84 -4.03 4.15 -16.91
N ALA A 85 -3.98 4.61 -15.66
CA ALA A 85 -3.19 5.73 -15.21
C ALA A 85 -2.66 5.45 -13.80
N THR A 86 -1.49 5.96 -13.46
CA THR A 86 -0.99 5.93 -12.07
C THR A 86 -0.66 7.34 -11.64
N ILE A 87 -1.31 7.82 -10.58
CA ILE A 87 -1.11 9.16 -10.03
C ILE A 87 -0.27 9.01 -8.77
N SER A 88 0.88 9.67 -8.70
CA SER A 88 1.87 9.46 -7.63
C SER A 88 2.14 10.74 -6.85
N PRO A 89 1.18 11.21 -6.03
CA PRO A 89 1.39 12.38 -5.20
C PRO A 89 2.60 12.16 -4.29
N ARG A 90 3.51 13.12 -4.33
CA ARG A 90 4.75 13.13 -3.58
C ARG A 90 4.84 14.40 -2.76
N LEU A 91 4.78 14.26 -1.44
CA LEU A 91 5.00 15.32 -0.47
C LEU A 91 6.49 15.40 -0.15
N MET A 92 7.06 16.59 -0.29
CA MET A 92 8.48 16.87 -0.08
C MET A 92 8.60 18.00 0.94
N GLN A 93 9.23 17.75 2.09
CA GLN A 93 9.30 18.70 3.21
C GLN A 93 9.79 20.10 2.80
N LYS A 94 10.79 20.18 1.92
CA LYS A 94 11.38 21.45 1.47
C LYS A 94 10.79 22.00 0.16
N ARG A 95 10.03 21.21 -0.60
CA ARG A 95 9.58 21.57 -1.96
C ARG A 95 8.07 21.55 -2.16
N GLY A 96 7.30 21.10 -1.16
CA GLY A 96 5.85 21.01 -1.24
C GLY A 96 5.37 19.75 -1.95
N LEU A 97 4.20 19.84 -2.60
CA LEU A 97 3.55 18.73 -3.29
C LEU A 97 4.00 18.65 -4.76
N GLN A 98 4.30 17.44 -5.22
CA GLN A 98 4.47 17.07 -6.62
C GLN A 98 3.40 16.04 -6.99
N LEU A 99 2.80 16.16 -8.18
CA LEU A 99 1.75 15.27 -8.69
C LEU A 99 2.24 14.47 -9.91
#